data_AF-A0AA40F3U7-F1
#
_entry.id   AF-A0AA40F3U7-F1
#
_cell.length_a   1.000
_cell.length_b   1.000
_cell.length_c   1.000
_cell.angle_alpha   90.00
_cell.angle_beta   90.00
_cell.angle_gamma   90.00
#
_symmetry.space_group_name_H-M   'P 1'
#
loop_
_entity.id
_entity.type
_entity.pdbx_description
1 polymer ?
#
loop_
_entity_poly.entity_id
_entity_poly.type
_entity_poly.pdbx_seq_one_letter_code
_entity_poly.pdbx_strand_id
1 'polypeptide(L)'
;MAERCSTNPSWAATPAAYAAANTDGQLQSWWTSQPQPASFARQLGQSFGDQRTFFECGIGREASCTIPGCDVFVKAEDPVWSYQALMSVVNLNMYFNAIHDGVVAGQLTYTNFIPEIAQNFFPPQSQDFPFGDALPWIIAILTILFAFPLLAGEGAALVGVGAGALLIGSATTVNDQFEPSLPSSVLSVVDMQNYAGKYGESTRGAISDWANATFEGTVDASGQNVLDYIKGGAFVDPKAMPSSKAIESFYRKQMVSRTINAKWRQSKVFVMFTQTSNEEDLSGPNQTKYYSKEDRGVYYLYEIYEGSRMTSTLGKPEGLDKLNGEYFEISGQDVSKSSARSFRAGTFNYTAEQQIKDLEAAIASNHAVDPFADGAGWSGTWTIPVCDTGLHNWNAQYDDTTSRYGRLPCCCGKDCIDTKAFIEAANIKGSQTFLRGCYEQLKVSQIQFEDVDYGYAWKTSFMIAWANWNDGVRAGVILGMTAGVALVVLIGCCMCA
;
A
#
# COMPACT_ATOMS: atom_id res chain seq x y z
N MET A 1 25.45 -16.87 -48.70
CA MET A 1 24.17 -16.33 -48.21
C MET A 1 24.41 -15.89 -46.78
N ALA A 2 24.18 -14.62 -46.46
CA ALA A 2 24.24 -14.17 -45.07
C ALA A 2 23.21 -14.97 -44.26
N GLU A 3 23.64 -15.55 -43.14
CA GLU A 3 22.76 -16.22 -42.20
C GLU A 3 21.71 -15.21 -41.71
N ARG A 4 20.42 -15.59 -41.70
CA ARG A 4 19.38 -14.69 -41.21
C ARG A 4 19.58 -14.51 -39.71
N CYS A 5 19.40 -13.28 -39.22
CA CYS A 5 19.52 -13.02 -37.79
C CYS A 5 18.60 -13.95 -36.98
N SER A 6 17.37 -14.18 -37.47
CA SER A 6 16.36 -14.98 -36.77
C SER A 6 16.74 -16.45 -36.53
N THR A 7 17.78 -16.96 -37.20
CA THR A 7 18.30 -18.32 -37.00
C THR A 7 19.59 -18.35 -36.19
N ASN A 8 20.22 -17.20 -35.94
CA ASN A 8 21.45 -17.10 -35.17
C ASN A 8 21.14 -16.73 -33.70
N PRO A 9 21.38 -17.64 -32.73
CA PRO A 9 21.06 -17.41 -31.33
C PRO A 9 21.78 -16.21 -30.70
N SER A 10 22.93 -15.78 -31.24
CA SER A 10 23.67 -14.63 -30.69
C SER A 10 22.91 -13.31 -30.86
N TRP A 11 22.01 -13.22 -31.83
CA TRP A 11 21.19 -12.04 -32.09
C TRP A 11 19.80 -12.13 -31.46
N ALA A 12 19.48 -13.22 -30.75
CA ALA A 12 18.22 -13.29 -30.01
C ALA A 12 18.23 -12.27 -28.88
N ALA A 13 17.20 -11.42 -28.76
CA ALA A 13 17.07 -10.43 -27.70
C ALA A 13 16.77 -11.12 -26.34
N THR A 14 17.81 -11.70 -25.74
CA THR A 14 17.73 -12.54 -24.54
C THR A 14 18.92 -12.25 -23.63
N PRO A 15 18.78 -12.41 -22.29
CA PRO A 15 19.89 -12.20 -21.37
C PRO A 15 21.10 -13.10 -21.66
N ALA A 16 20.87 -14.33 -22.12
CA ALA A 16 21.93 -15.28 -22.48
C ALA A 16 22.77 -14.77 -23.66
N ALA A 17 22.12 -14.26 -24.71
CA ALA A 17 22.82 -13.68 -25.86
C ALA A 17 23.51 -12.35 -25.51
N TYR A 18 22.88 -11.52 -24.69
CA TYR A 18 23.45 -10.29 -24.16
C TYR A 18 24.77 -10.54 -23.43
N ALA A 19 24.78 -11.52 -22.52
CA ALA A 19 25.95 -11.93 -21.75
C ALA A 19 27.03 -12.57 -22.64
N ALA A 20 26.63 -13.45 -23.57
CA ALA A 20 27.56 -14.11 -24.49
C ALA A 20 28.29 -13.12 -25.40
N ALA A 21 27.66 -12.00 -25.75
CA ALA A 21 28.26 -10.91 -26.52
C ALA A 21 29.17 -9.98 -25.68
N ASN A 22 29.33 -10.24 -24.37
CA ASN A 22 30.01 -9.35 -23.41
C ASN A 22 29.49 -7.90 -23.49
N THR A 23 28.17 -7.74 -23.62
CA THR A 23 27.56 -6.44 -23.92
C THR A 23 27.86 -5.40 -22.85
N ASP A 24 27.83 -5.77 -21.56
CA ASP A 24 28.20 -4.87 -20.46
C ASP A 24 29.62 -4.29 -20.65
N GLY A 25 30.62 -5.16 -20.87
CA GLY A 25 32.00 -4.74 -21.00
C GLY A 25 32.25 -3.90 -22.26
N GLN A 26 31.62 -4.27 -23.37
CA GLN A 26 31.72 -3.54 -24.63
C GLN A 26 31.05 -2.16 -24.53
N LEU A 27 29.85 -2.10 -23.97
CA LEU A 27 29.10 -0.86 -23.82
C LEU A 27 29.79 0.10 -22.85
N GLN A 28 30.33 -0.40 -21.73
CA GLN A 28 31.13 0.41 -20.80
C GLN A 28 32.38 0.98 -21.48
N SER A 29 33.12 0.14 -22.22
CA SER A 29 34.31 0.58 -22.96
C SER A 29 33.94 1.61 -24.03
N TRP A 30 32.82 1.42 -24.72
CA TRP A 30 32.32 2.37 -25.70
C TRP A 30 31.96 3.70 -25.02
N TRP A 31 31.16 3.69 -23.95
CA TRP A 31 30.67 4.90 -23.28
C TRP A 31 31.81 5.77 -22.75
N THR A 32 32.81 5.15 -22.12
CA THR A 32 33.99 5.84 -21.59
C THR A 32 34.89 6.44 -22.68
N SER A 33 34.77 5.98 -23.93
CA SER A 33 35.51 6.50 -25.07
C SER A 33 34.82 7.66 -25.80
N GLN A 34 33.54 7.94 -25.49
CA GLN A 34 32.79 8.98 -26.16
C GLN A 34 33.03 10.38 -25.57
N PRO A 35 33.05 11.44 -26.41
CA PRO A 35 33.12 12.81 -25.92
C PRO A 35 31.79 13.22 -25.26
N GLN A 36 31.85 13.59 -23.97
CA GLN A 36 30.72 14.17 -23.23
C GLN A 36 30.55 15.66 -23.62
N PRO A 37 29.32 16.21 -23.78
CA PRO A 37 28.09 15.84 -23.05
C PRO A 37 26.85 15.60 -23.95
N ALA A 38 26.94 14.79 -25.01
CA ALA A 38 25.74 14.47 -25.79
C ALA A 38 24.87 13.38 -25.10
N SER A 39 23.57 13.34 -25.39
CA SER A 39 22.67 12.31 -24.83
C SER A 39 23.18 10.89 -25.11
N PHE A 40 23.26 10.06 -24.07
CA PHE A 40 23.66 8.64 -24.18
C PHE A 40 22.92 7.91 -25.30
N ALA A 41 21.59 7.93 -25.28
CA ALA A 41 20.77 7.21 -26.26
C ALA A 41 21.14 7.65 -27.68
N ARG A 42 21.18 8.97 -27.91
CA ARG A 42 21.51 9.54 -29.23
C ARG A 42 22.90 9.18 -29.70
N GLN A 43 23.90 9.27 -28.82
CA GLN A 43 25.27 8.90 -29.15
C GLN A 43 25.37 7.40 -29.50
N LEU A 44 24.69 6.54 -28.73
CA LEU A 44 24.68 5.11 -28.96
C LEU A 44 24.03 4.76 -30.31
N GLY A 45 22.88 5.35 -30.61
CA GLY A 45 22.20 5.16 -31.89
C GLY A 45 23.06 5.61 -33.08
N GLN A 46 23.67 6.79 -32.99
CA GLN A 46 24.53 7.35 -34.04
C GLN A 46 25.81 6.53 -34.28
N SER A 47 26.35 5.91 -33.24
CA SER A 47 27.60 5.14 -33.33
C SER A 47 27.51 3.91 -34.22
N PHE A 48 26.30 3.40 -34.46
CA PHE A 48 26.10 2.14 -35.18
C PHE A 48 25.36 2.28 -36.51
N GLY A 49 25.12 3.49 -37.05
CA GLY A 49 24.80 3.66 -38.49
C GLY A 49 23.75 4.72 -38.81
N ASP A 50 23.76 5.21 -40.06
CA ASP A 50 23.08 6.44 -40.52
C ASP A 50 21.55 6.46 -40.32
N GLN A 51 20.90 5.29 -40.32
CA GLN A 51 19.44 5.13 -40.14
C GLN A 51 18.98 5.52 -38.72
N ARG A 52 19.91 5.75 -37.79
CA ARG A 52 19.67 6.00 -36.35
C ARG A 52 20.05 7.42 -35.92
N THR A 53 20.19 8.34 -36.87
CA THR A 53 20.56 9.74 -36.63
C THR A 53 19.60 10.48 -35.68
N PHE A 54 18.35 10.01 -35.58
CA PHE A 54 17.28 10.55 -34.74
C PHE A 54 16.90 9.64 -33.57
N PHE A 55 17.77 8.69 -33.18
CA PHE A 55 17.48 7.81 -32.05
C PHE A 55 17.50 8.61 -30.74
N GLU A 56 16.33 8.95 -30.22
CA GLU A 56 16.17 9.68 -28.96
C GLU A 56 15.12 8.99 -28.11
N CYS A 57 15.45 8.79 -26.83
CA CYS A 57 14.61 8.12 -25.83
C CYS A 57 14.31 9.07 -24.68
N GLY A 58 13.23 8.80 -23.96
CA GLY A 58 12.65 9.68 -22.95
C GLY A 58 11.13 9.66 -23.00
N ILE A 59 10.50 10.32 -22.02
CA ILE A 59 9.05 10.49 -22.03
C ILE A 59 8.64 11.39 -23.20
N GLY A 60 7.67 10.94 -24.00
CA GLY A 60 7.21 11.64 -25.20
C GLY A 60 8.15 11.53 -26.42
N ARG A 61 9.14 10.63 -26.37
CA ARG A 61 10.10 10.35 -27.45
C ARG A 61 10.00 8.93 -28.00
N GLU A 62 8.86 8.28 -27.84
CA GLU A 62 8.64 6.87 -28.20
C GLU A 62 8.82 6.64 -29.71
N ALA A 63 8.37 7.59 -30.54
CA ALA A 63 8.49 7.49 -31.99
C ALA A 63 9.96 7.53 -32.48
N SER A 64 10.84 8.21 -31.75
CA SER A 64 12.27 8.30 -32.05
C SER A 64 13.11 7.20 -31.39
N CYS A 65 12.62 6.59 -30.31
CA CYS A 65 13.31 5.52 -29.59
C CYS A 65 12.97 4.14 -30.18
N THR A 66 13.29 3.94 -31.46
CA THR A 66 13.06 2.67 -32.15
C THR A 66 14.31 2.22 -32.89
N ILE A 67 14.50 0.91 -32.99
CA ILE A 67 15.56 0.34 -33.82
C ILE A 67 14.98 -0.65 -34.84
N PRO A 68 15.61 -0.80 -36.01
CA PRO A 68 15.20 -1.82 -36.96
C PRO A 68 15.47 -3.22 -36.40
N GLY A 69 14.85 -4.23 -37.02
CA GLY A 69 15.18 -5.63 -36.74
C GLY A 69 16.67 -5.92 -36.97
N CYS A 70 17.18 -6.92 -36.27
CA CYS A 70 18.60 -7.31 -36.28
C CYS A 70 19.17 -7.65 -37.67
N ASP A 71 18.36 -8.01 -38.66
CA ASP A 71 18.83 -8.21 -40.04
C ASP A 71 19.52 -6.96 -40.62
N VAL A 72 19.12 -5.76 -40.19
CA VAL A 72 19.76 -4.51 -40.62
C VAL A 72 21.16 -4.37 -40.03
N PHE A 73 21.35 -4.77 -38.77
CA PHE A 73 22.63 -4.79 -38.09
C PHE A 73 23.58 -5.83 -38.70
N VAL A 74 23.06 -7.04 -38.98
CA VAL A 74 23.84 -8.09 -39.67
C VAL A 74 24.32 -7.62 -41.03
N LYS A 75 23.46 -6.93 -41.81
CA LYS A 75 23.84 -6.37 -43.12
C LYS A 75 24.85 -5.24 -43.04
N ALA A 76 24.82 -4.46 -41.96
CA ALA A 76 25.77 -3.39 -41.70
C ALA A 76 27.11 -3.89 -41.11
N GLU A 77 27.22 -5.19 -40.84
CA GLU A 77 28.36 -5.80 -40.13
C GLU A 77 28.59 -5.19 -38.73
N ASP A 78 27.50 -4.71 -38.11
CA ASP A 78 27.51 -4.19 -36.74
C ASP A 78 27.84 -5.31 -35.74
N PRO A 79 28.53 -5.01 -34.62
CA PRO A 79 28.79 -6.00 -33.60
C PRO A 79 27.49 -6.38 -32.86
N VAL A 80 27.32 -7.67 -32.55
CA VAL A 80 26.13 -8.22 -31.87
C VAL A 80 25.74 -7.43 -30.62
N TRP A 81 26.73 -7.01 -29.81
CA TRP A 81 26.49 -6.31 -28.56
C TRP A 81 25.75 -4.97 -28.76
N SER A 82 25.92 -4.29 -29.90
CA SER A 82 25.27 -2.99 -30.13
C SER A 82 23.76 -3.16 -30.30
N TYR A 83 23.32 -4.23 -30.98
CA TYR A 83 21.92 -4.59 -31.08
C TYR A 83 21.32 -4.95 -29.72
N GLN A 84 22.02 -5.76 -28.93
CA GLN A 84 21.57 -6.15 -27.60
C GLN A 84 21.44 -4.94 -26.66
N ALA A 85 22.42 -4.04 -26.66
CA ALA A 85 22.39 -2.80 -25.88
C ALA A 85 21.24 -1.88 -26.31
N LEU A 86 21.08 -1.64 -27.62
CA LEU A 86 20.01 -0.79 -28.14
C LEU A 86 18.62 -1.37 -27.87
N MET A 87 18.44 -2.70 -27.95
CA MET A 87 17.19 -3.36 -27.58
C MET A 87 16.86 -3.13 -26.11
N SER A 88 17.82 -3.29 -25.19
CA SER A 88 17.62 -2.98 -23.77
C SER A 88 17.22 -1.52 -23.55
N VAL A 89 17.84 -0.56 -24.27
CA VAL A 89 17.51 0.87 -24.17
C VAL A 89 16.09 1.16 -24.67
N VAL A 90 15.71 0.60 -25.83
CA VAL A 90 14.35 0.76 -26.39
C VAL A 90 13.30 0.20 -25.42
N ASN A 91 13.54 -0.97 -24.87
CA ASN A 91 12.61 -1.61 -23.95
C ASN A 91 12.55 -0.89 -22.59
N LEU A 92 13.68 -0.41 -22.07
CA LEU A 92 13.69 0.46 -20.90
C LEU A 92 12.88 1.74 -21.15
N ASN A 93 12.98 2.33 -22.34
CA ASN A 93 12.18 3.48 -22.73
C ASN A 93 10.68 3.15 -22.78
N MET A 94 10.32 2.03 -23.41
CA MET A 94 8.94 1.56 -23.43
C MET A 94 8.39 1.34 -22.01
N TYR A 95 9.22 0.85 -21.10
CA TYR A 95 8.84 0.64 -19.71
C TYR A 95 8.63 1.94 -18.94
N PHE A 96 9.54 2.91 -19.06
CA PHE A 96 9.35 4.24 -18.47
C PHE A 96 8.07 4.91 -18.98
N ASN A 97 7.79 4.83 -20.28
CA ASN A 97 6.57 5.38 -20.86
C ASN A 97 5.32 4.60 -20.38
N ALA A 98 5.38 3.27 -20.28
CA ALA A 98 4.29 2.48 -19.72
C ALA A 98 3.99 2.85 -18.25
N ILE A 99 5.03 3.05 -17.43
CA ILE A 99 4.89 3.55 -16.04
C ILE A 99 4.28 4.94 -16.04
N HIS A 100 4.86 5.87 -16.80
CA HIS A 100 4.38 7.24 -16.86
C HIS A 100 2.90 7.28 -17.25
N ASP A 101 2.52 6.65 -18.36
CA ASP A 101 1.14 6.64 -18.86
C ASP A 101 0.18 5.92 -17.91
N GLY A 102 0.59 4.78 -17.35
CA GLY A 102 -0.20 4.05 -16.37
C GLY A 102 -0.43 4.86 -15.10
N VAL A 103 0.59 5.55 -14.58
CA VAL A 103 0.48 6.44 -13.42
C VAL A 103 -0.41 7.65 -13.76
N VAL A 104 -0.27 8.25 -14.94
CA VAL A 104 -1.15 9.35 -15.40
C VAL A 104 -2.61 8.90 -15.40
N ALA A 105 -2.92 7.79 -16.08
CA ALA A 105 -4.28 7.27 -16.17
C ALA A 105 -4.83 6.85 -14.80
N GLY A 106 -3.99 6.20 -13.98
CA GLY A 106 -4.37 5.74 -12.65
C GLY A 106 -4.67 6.91 -11.72
N GLN A 107 -3.88 7.99 -11.82
CA GLN A 107 -4.08 9.22 -11.07
C GLN A 107 -5.34 9.97 -11.49
N LEU A 108 -5.63 10.07 -12.79
CA LEU A 108 -6.88 10.66 -13.29
C LEU A 108 -8.08 9.88 -12.75
N THR A 109 -8.02 8.54 -12.80
CA THR A 109 -9.09 7.69 -12.28
C THR A 109 -9.24 7.83 -10.77
N TYR A 110 -8.14 7.83 -10.01
CA TYR A 110 -8.17 8.08 -8.57
C TYR A 110 -8.78 9.43 -8.22
N THR A 111 -8.42 10.50 -8.96
CA THR A 111 -8.99 11.85 -8.75
C THR A 111 -10.51 11.86 -8.97
N ASN A 112 -11.00 11.10 -9.94
CA ASN A 112 -12.44 10.93 -10.19
C ASN A 112 -13.16 10.15 -9.08
N PHE A 113 -12.44 9.33 -8.31
CA PHE A 113 -12.96 8.59 -7.17
C PHE A 113 -13.01 9.38 -5.87
N ILE A 114 -12.31 10.51 -5.77
CA ILE A 114 -12.25 11.33 -4.55
C ILE A 114 -13.65 11.70 -4.02
N PRO A 115 -14.63 12.14 -4.83
CA PRO A 115 -15.97 12.44 -4.33
C PRO A 115 -16.66 11.24 -3.68
N GLU A 116 -16.56 10.05 -4.30
CA GLU A 116 -17.14 8.82 -3.75
C GLU A 116 -16.39 8.38 -2.49
N ILE A 117 -15.06 8.49 -2.47
CA ILE A 117 -14.25 8.20 -1.28
C ILE A 117 -14.66 9.13 -0.13
N ALA A 118 -14.71 10.44 -0.38
CA ALA A 118 -15.09 11.41 0.63
C ALA A 118 -16.51 11.15 1.15
N GLN A 119 -17.48 10.91 0.27
CA GLN A 119 -18.86 10.68 0.66
C GLN A 119 -19.05 9.42 1.52
N ASN A 120 -18.33 8.33 1.22
CA ASN A 120 -18.60 7.02 1.83
C ASN A 120 -17.62 6.62 2.95
N PHE A 121 -16.49 7.31 3.08
CA PHE A 121 -15.47 6.96 4.09
C PHE A 121 -15.11 8.14 5.01
N PHE A 122 -15.46 9.38 4.64
CA PHE A 122 -15.16 10.59 5.41
C PHE A 122 -16.45 11.31 5.81
N PRO A 123 -17.09 10.91 6.93
CA PRO A 123 -18.34 11.53 7.35
C PRO A 123 -18.13 13.04 7.57
N PRO A 124 -19.16 13.89 7.32
CA PRO A 124 -19.02 15.36 7.28
C PRO A 124 -18.44 16.01 8.56
N GLN A 125 -18.44 15.28 9.67
CA GLN A 125 -18.00 15.71 10.98
C GLN A 125 -16.50 15.40 11.24
N SER A 126 -15.86 14.57 10.42
CA SER A 126 -14.41 14.31 10.47
C SER A 126 -13.77 14.77 9.17
N GLN A 127 -13.37 16.04 9.10
CA GLN A 127 -12.79 16.63 7.89
C GLN A 127 -11.26 16.57 7.86
N ASP A 128 -10.59 16.12 8.92
CA ASP A 128 -9.13 16.07 8.91
C ASP A 128 -8.62 14.83 8.17
N PHE A 129 -8.17 15.03 6.94
CA PHE A 129 -7.37 14.04 6.21
C PHE A 129 -5.87 14.25 6.50
N PRO A 130 -5.13 13.24 6.99
CA PRO A 130 -3.69 13.36 7.26
C PRO A 130 -2.87 13.19 5.98
N PHE A 131 -2.86 14.19 5.09
CA PHE A 131 -2.10 14.11 3.83
C PHE A 131 -0.58 14.18 4.02
N GLY A 132 -0.11 14.59 5.21
CA GLY A 132 1.31 14.58 5.55
C GLY A 132 1.96 13.19 5.42
N ASP A 133 1.17 12.11 5.51
CA ASP A 133 1.67 10.73 5.48
C ASP A 133 1.64 10.09 4.08
N ALA A 134 1.19 10.81 3.05
CA ALA A 134 0.99 10.24 1.72
C ALA A 134 2.28 10.09 0.91
N LEU A 135 3.28 10.96 1.07
CA LEU A 135 4.55 10.84 0.33
C LEU A 135 5.23 9.46 0.53
N PRO A 136 5.36 8.93 1.75
CA PRO A 136 5.85 7.57 1.96
C PRO A 136 5.08 6.49 1.19
N TRP A 137 3.76 6.65 1.02
CA TRP A 137 2.93 5.69 0.30
C TRP A 137 3.25 5.64 -1.19
N ILE A 138 3.46 6.79 -1.80
CA ILE A 138 3.73 6.81 -3.23
C ILE A 138 5.14 6.41 -3.54
N ILE A 139 6.13 6.79 -2.72
CA ILE A 139 7.47 6.22 -2.84
C ILE A 139 7.35 4.69 -2.84
N ALA A 140 6.60 4.13 -1.88
CA ALA A 140 6.28 2.72 -1.82
C ALA A 140 5.63 2.15 -3.11
N ILE A 141 4.63 2.84 -3.68
CA ILE A 141 3.93 2.41 -4.90
C ILE A 141 4.89 2.43 -6.10
N LEU A 142 5.66 3.51 -6.26
CA LEU A 142 6.60 3.66 -7.37
C LEU A 142 7.73 2.65 -7.26
N THR A 143 8.28 2.43 -6.06
CA THR A 143 9.29 1.38 -5.85
C THR A 143 8.76 0.01 -6.26
N ILE A 144 7.51 -0.34 -5.95
CA ILE A 144 6.89 -1.58 -6.44
C ILE A 144 6.76 -1.57 -7.97
N LEU A 145 6.30 -0.47 -8.56
CA LEU A 145 6.14 -0.36 -10.01
C LEU A 145 7.46 -0.63 -10.71
N PHE A 146 8.55 0.02 -10.29
CA PHE A 146 9.91 -0.12 -10.85
C PHE A 146 10.58 -1.45 -10.50
N ALA A 147 10.07 -2.20 -9.51
CA ALA A 147 10.50 -3.55 -9.20
C ALA A 147 9.99 -4.61 -10.20
N PHE A 148 8.95 -4.31 -10.97
CA PHE A 148 8.21 -5.35 -11.69
C PHE A 148 9.00 -6.18 -12.70
N PRO A 149 9.92 -5.63 -13.51
CA PRO A 149 10.76 -6.42 -14.42
C PRO A 149 11.53 -7.53 -13.71
N LEU A 150 11.74 -7.38 -12.40
CA LEU A 150 12.41 -8.37 -11.53
C LEU A 150 11.46 -9.47 -11.10
N LEU A 151 10.19 -9.11 -10.91
CA LEU A 151 9.14 -10.03 -10.53
C LEU A 151 8.66 -10.84 -11.71
N ALA A 152 8.70 -10.33 -12.95
CA ALA A 152 8.06 -10.95 -14.11
C ALA A 152 8.93 -11.93 -14.93
N GLY A 153 10.22 -12.09 -14.61
CA GLY A 153 11.13 -12.94 -15.40
C GLY A 153 11.23 -14.39 -14.91
N GLU A 154 11.19 -15.37 -15.82
CA GLU A 154 11.61 -16.77 -15.56
C GLU A 154 13.15 -16.94 -15.55
N GLY A 155 13.90 -15.85 -15.55
CA GLY A 155 15.36 -15.84 -15.63
C GLY A 155 16.01 -15.33 -14.34
N ALA A 156 16.55 -16.23 -13.52
CA ALA A 156 17.32 -15.93 -12.31
C ALA A 156 18.51 -14.95 -12.52
N ALA A 157 18.90 -14.69 -13.78
CA ALA A 157 19.99 -13.77 -14.14
C ALA A 157 19.57 -12.28 -14.19
N LEU A 158 18.28 -11.95 -14.32
CA LEU A 158 17.79 -10.55 -14.35
C LEU A 158 17.89 -9.85 -12.98
N VAL A 159 17.99 -10.64 -11.90
CA VAL A 159 17.73 -10.20 -10.51
C VAL A 159 18.92 -9.50 -9.85
N GLY A 160 20.15 -9.65 -10.37
CA GLY A 160 21.34 -9.43 -9.55
C GLY A 160 21.84 -8.00 -9.36
N VAL A 161 21.78 -7.13 -10.39
CA VAL A 161 22.54 -5.85 -10.35
C VAL A 161 21.79 -4.62 -10.88
N GLY A 162 21.32 -4.60 -12.13
CA GLY A 162 20.57 -3.44 -12.65
C GLY A 162 19.18 -3.25 -12.03
N ALA A 163 18.65 -4.37 -11.54
CA ALA A 163 17.46 -4.51 -10.72
C ALA A 163 17.47 -3.67 -9.44
N GLY A 164 18.48 -3.90 -8.59
CA GLY A 164 18.66 -3.17 -7.34
C GLY A 164 18.92 -1.69 -7.59
N ALA A 165 19.64 -1.35 -8.67
CA ALA A 165 19.88 0.03 -9.06
C ALA A 165 18.58 0.79 -9.36
N LEU A 166 17.64 0.19 -10.10
CA LEU A 166 16.33 0.81 -10.37
C LEU A 166 15.47 0.98 -9.12
N LEU A 167 15.48 -0.01 -8.23
CA LEU A 167 14.77 0.07 -6.95
C LEU A 167 15.27 1.25 -6.12
N ILE A 168 16.58 1.34 -5.91
CA ILE A 168 17.20 2.40 -5.11
C ILE A 168 17.00 3.74 -5.80
N GLY A 169 17.28 3.84 -7.10
CA GLY A 169 17.13 5.06 -7.90
C GLY A 169 15.71 5.61 -7.90
N SER A 170 14.70 4.74 -7.97
CA SER A 170 13.29 5.15 -7.89
C SER A 170 12.95 5.75 -6.54
N ALA A 171 13.39 5.13 -5.44
CA ALA A 171 13.08 5.59 -4.10
C ALA A 171 13.73 6.94 -3.79
N THR A 172 15.00 7.11 -4.17
CA THR A 172 15.76 8.35 -3.91
C THR A 172 15.31 9.49 -4.81
N THR A 173 15.18 9.26 -6.12
CA THR A 173 14.88 10.33 -7.09
C THR A 173 13.48 10.90 -6.87
N VAL A 174 12.50 10.03 -6.58
CA VAL A 174 11.16 10.46 -6.19
C VAL A 174 11.25 11.26 -4.89
N ASN A 175 11.88 10.73 -3.84
CA ASN A 175 11.96 11.45 -2.57
C ASN A 175 12.57 12.86 -2.70
N ASP A 176 13.62 13.02 -3.51
CA ASP A 176 14.33 14.29 -3.67
C ASP A 176 13.57 15.31 -4.55
N GLN A 177 12.75 14.85 -5.48
CA GLN A 177 11.97 15.72 -6.38
C GLN A 177 10.58 16.08 -5.85
N PHE A 178 10.18 15.50 -4.71
CA PHE A 178 8.89 15.78 -4.09
C PHE A 178 8.95 16.98 -3.14
N GLU A 179 8.56 18.16 -3.64
CA GLU A 179 8.40 19.39 -2.83
C GLU A 179 6.95 19.88 -2.63
N PRO A 180 5.91 19.04 -2.42
CA PRO A 180 4.62 19.59 -2.05
C PRO A 180 4.69 20.08 -0.60
N SER A 181 4.80 21.39 -0.38
CA SER A 181 4.53 21.99 0.93
C SER A 181 3.04 21.80 1.25
N LEU A 182 2.74 20.85 2.14
CA LEU A 182 1.37 20.45 2.42
C LEU A 182 0.91 20.98 3.78
N PRO A 183 -0.30 21.54 3.87
CA PRO A 183 -0.98 21.69 5.15
C PRO A 183 -1.13 20.32 5.82
N SER A 184 -0.94 20.26 7.14
CA SER A 184 -1.05 19.03 7.93
C SER A 184 -2.45 18.41 7.94
N SER A 185 -3.47 19.18 7.58
CA SER A 185 -4.83 18.69 7.35
C SER A 185 -5.50 19.47 6.23
N VAL A 186 -6.40 18.79 5.52
CA VAL A 186 -7.09 19.28 4.33
C VAL A 186 -8.58 19.06 4.58
N LEU A 187 -9.37 20.13 4.58
CA LEU A 187 -10.68 20.16 5.25
C LEU A 187 -11.87 19.93 4.30
N SER A 188 -11.66 19.82 2.98
CA SER A 188 -12.77 19.60 2.04
C SER A 188 -12.47 18.66 0.86
N VAL A 189 -13.52 18.19 0.17
CA VAL A 189 -13.40 17.32 -1.02
C VAL A 189 -12.60 17.99 -2.14
N VAL A 190 -12.84 19.28 -2.39
CA VAL A 190 -12.12 20.10 -3.38
C VAL A 190 -10.62 20.11 -3.09
N ASP A 191 -10.33 20.14 -1.81
CA ASP A 191 -9.03 20.20 -1.19
C ASP A 191 -8.29 18.84 -1.36
N MET A 192 -9.00 17.71 -1.19
CA MET A 192 -8.52 16.37 -1.54
C MET A 192 -8.28 16.20 -3.06
N GLN A 193 -9.13 16.80 -3.91
CA GLN A 193 -8.96 16.76 -5.37
C GLN A 193 -7.76 17.59 -5.82
N ASN A 194 -7.61 18.81 -5.31
CA ASN A 194 -6.46 19.67 -5.56
C ASN A 194 -5.18 19.01 -5.08
N TYR A 195 -5.24 18.36 -3.92
CA TYR A 195 -4.15 17.55 -3.40
C TYR A 195 -3.76 16.43 -4.37
N ALA A 196 -4.72 15.59 -4.75
CA ALA A 196 -4.49 14.49 -5.69
C ALA A 196 -3.93 15.02 -7.02
N GLY A 197 -4.43 16.15 -7.52
CA GLY A 197 -3.94 16.81 -8.73
C GLY A 197 -2.47 17.23 -8.63
N LYS A 198 -2.09 18.01 -7.61
CA LYS A 198 -0.71 18.46 -7.38
C LYS A 198 0.24 17.29 -7.17
N TYR A 199 -0.19 16.33 -6.36
CA TYR A 199 0.57 15.12 -6.08
C TYR A 199 0.85 14.34 -7.37
N GLY A 200 -0.20 14.16 -8.17
CA GLY A 200 -0.13 13.52 -9.48
C GLY A 200 0.77 14.26 -10.47
N GLU A 201 0.79 15.60 -10.44
CA GLU A 201 1.70 16.42 -11.23
C GLU A 201 3.16 16.22 -10.81
N SER A 202 3.46 16.30 -9.51
CA SER A 202 4.81 16.05 -8.99
C SER A 202 5.30 14.63 -9.31
N THR A 203 4.42 13.62 -9.17
CA THR A 203 4.76 12.22 -9.51
C THR A 203 5.16 12.08 -10.98
N ARG A 204 4.35 12.64 -11.87
CA ARG A 204 4.60 12.56 -13.32
C ARG A 204 5.84 13.34 -13.72
N GLY A 205 6.02 14.53 -13.16
CA GLY A 205 7.22 15.34 -13.33
C GLY A 205 8.47 14.55 -12.93
N ALA A 206 8.45 13.92 -11.75
CA ALA A 206 9.58 13.15 -11.26
C ALA A 206 9.93 11.95 -12.15
N ILE A 207 8.92 11.19 -12.59
CA ILE A 207 9.12 10.07 -13.53
C ILE A 207 9.69 10.57 -14.87
N SER A 208 9.15 11.67 -15.38
CA SER A 208 9.60 12.27 -16.65
C SER A 208 11.05 12.75 -16.56
N ASP A 209 11.40 13.49 -15.51
CA ASP A 209 12.73 14.01 -15.29
C ASP A 209 13.74 12.88 -15.08
N TRP A 210 13.38 11.86 -14.29
CA TRP A 210 14.22 10.69 -14.09
C TRP A 210 14.46 9.91 -15.39
N ALA A 211 13.41 9.65 -16.16
CA ALA A 211 13.52 8.97 -17.45
C ALA A 211 14.42 9.74 -18.42
N ASN A 212 14.20 11.05 -18.56
CA ASN A 212 14.99 11.89 -19.47
C ASN A 212 16.46 11.95 -19.03
N ALA A 213 16.73 12.17 -17.74
CA ALA A 213 18.09 12.15 -17.19
C ALA A 213 18.78 10.80 -17.41
N THR A 214 18.04 9.70 -17.27
CA THR A 214 18.52 8.34 -17.55
C THR A 214 18.98 8.22 -19.00
N PHE A 215 18.17 8.60 -19.98
CA PHE A 215 18.54 8.50 -21.40
C PHE A 215 19.55 9.56 -21.87
N GLU A 216 19.77 10.61 -21.08
CA GLU A 216 20.91 11.51 -21.23
C GLU A 216 22.22 10.86 -20.77
N GLY A 217 22.16 9.82 -19.94
CA GLY A 217 23.33 9.16 -19.35
C GLY A 217 23.79 9.81 -18.03
N THR A 218 22.93 10.64 -17.44
CA THR A 218 23.20 11.32 -16.17
C THR A 218 23.12 10.32 -15.01
N VAL A 219 23.97 10.54 -14.00
CA VAL A 219 23.93 9.78 -12.75
C VAL A 219 22.80 10.31 -11.88
N ASP A 220 21.93 9.43 -11.41
CA ASP A 220 20.80 9.75 -10.55
C ASP A 220 21.23 10.04 -9.10
N ALA A 221 20.26 10.35 -8.23
CA ALA A 221 20.50 10.61 -6.81
C ALA A 221 21.10 9.40 -6.05
N SER A 222 20.94 8.18 -6.57
CA SER A 222 21.49 6.96 -6.00
C SER A 222 22.88 6.59 -6.53
N GLY A 223 23.45 7.39 -7.42
CA GLY A 223 24.74 7.11 -8.03
C GLY A 223 24.68 6.14 -9.22
N GLN A 224 23.49 5.86 -9.74
CA GLN A 224 23.26 4.93 -10.86
C GLN A 224 22.99 5.68 -12.15
N ASN A 225 23.31 5.08 -13.30
CA ASN A 225 22.96 5.61 -14.61
C ASN A 225 22.36 4.52 -15.50
N VAL A 226 22.06 4.87 -16.76
CA VAL A 226 21.48 3.93 -17.74
C VAL A 226 22.27 2.63 -17.93
N LEU A 227 23.60 2.66 -17.83
CA LEU A 227 24.43 1.46 -17.94
C LEU A 227 24.14 0.49 -16.79
N ASP A 228 23.95 1.03 -15.58
CA ASP A 228 23.63 0.23 -14.41
C ASP A 228 22.26 -0.43 -14.57
N TYR A 229 21.26 0.30 -15.06
CA TYR A 229 19.89 -0.21 -15.20
C TYR A 229 19.73 -1.30 -16.26
N ILE A 230 20.49 -1.25 -17.36
CA ILE A 230 20.42 -2.27 -18.43
C ILE A 230 21.43 -3.41 -18.26
N LYS A 231 22.26 -3.35 -17.21
CA LYS A 231 23.34 -4.29 -16.94
C LYS A 231 22.85 -5.74 -16.88
N GLY A 232 23.66 -6.67 -17.38
CA GLY A 232 23.33 -8.10 -17.38
C GLY A 232 22.17 -8.48 -18.31
N GLY A 233 21.79 -7.59 -19.23
CA GLY A 233 20.69 -7.79 -20.17
C GLY A 233 19.32 -7.49 -19.57
N ALA A 234 19.26 -6.68 -18.51
CA ALA A 234 17.99 -6.12 -18.07
C ALA A 234 17.30 -5.40 -19.24
N PHE A 235 15.98 -5.54 -19.31
CA PHE A 235 15.13 -5.04 -20.40
C PHE A 235 15.41 -5.58 -21.79
N VAL A 236 16.31 -6.54 -22.01
CA VAL A 236 16.55 -7.04 -23.38
C VAL A 236 15.34 -7.82 -23.93
N ASP A 237 14.60 -8.52 -23.06
CA ASP A 237 13.37 -9.23 -23.40
C ASP A 237 12.13 -8.39 -23.05
N PRO A 238 11.33 -7.95 -24.04
CA PRO A 238 10.17 -7.11 -23.78
C PRO A 238 8.97 -7.84 -23.17
N LYS A 239 8.95 -9.17 -23.18
CA LYS A 239 7.77 -9.96 -22.73
C LYS A 239 7.52 -9.89 -21.23
N ALA A 240 8.54 -9.53 -20.45
CA ALA A 240 8.45 -9.43 -18.99
C ALA A 240 7.87 -8.09 -18.49
N MET A 241 7.51 -7.16 -19.39
CA MET A 241 7.08 -5.83 -18.98
C MET A 241 5.56 -5.73 -18.80
N PRO A 242 5.06 -5.04 -17.76
CA PRO A 242 3.63 -4.88 -17.55
C PRO A 242 3.09 -3.85 -18.55
N SER A 243 1.85 -4.07 -19.00
CA SER A 243 1.16 -3.05 -19.81
C SER A 243 0.83 -1.80 -18.97
N SER A 244 0.72 -0.64 -19.63
CA SER A 244 0.27 0.61 -18.99
C SER A 244 -1.07 0.45 -18.27
N LYS A 245 -1.99 -0.38 -18.80
CA LYS A 245 -3.28 -0.70 -18.16
C LYS A 245 -3.13 -1.49 -16.86
N ALA A 246 -2.15 -2.40 -16.78
CA ALA A 246 -1.87 -3.13 -15.55
C ALA A 246 -1.31 -2.19 -14.47
N ILE A 247 -0.41 -1.30 -14.88
CA ILE A 247 0.16 -0.24 -14.03
C ILE A 247 -0.94 0.72 -13.55
N GLU A 248 -1.82 1.17 -14.44
CA GLU A 248 -2.98 2.01 -14.12
C GLU A 248 -3.84 1.38 -13.03
N SER A 249 -4.25 0.13 -13.23
CA SER A 249 -5.08 -0.60 -12.28
C SER A 249 -4.40 -0.76 -10.91
N PHE A 250 -3.12 -1.14 -10.91
CA PHE A 250 -2.32 -1.28 -9.69
C PHE A 250 -2.20 0.05 -8.94
N TYR A 251 -1.74 1.11 -9.63
CA TYR A 251 -1.53 2.43 -9.04
C TYR A 251 -2.83 2.99 -8.46
N ARG A 252 -3.93 2.92 -9.22
CA ARG A 252 -5.26 3.32 -8.76
C ARG A 252 -5.68 2.60 -7.49
N LYS A 253 -5.60 1.26 -7.47
CA LYS A 253 -6.03 0.45 -6.30
C LYS A 253 -5.19 0.77 -5.06
N GLN A 254 -3.90 0.96 -5.23
CA GLN A 254 -2.99 1.35 -4.15
C GLN A 254 -3.33 2.73 -3.59
N MET A 255 -3.54 3.73 -4.43
CA MET A 255 -3.92 5.08 -4.00
C MET A 255 -5.25 5.09 -3.25
N VAL A 256 -6.29 4.43 -3.78
CA VAL A 256 -7.59 4.29 -3.11
C VAL A 256 -7.45 3.59 -1.76
N SER A 257 -6.76 2.44 -1.73
CA SER A 257 -6.60 1.64 -0.52
C SER A 257 -5.87 2.38 0.58
N ARG A 258 -4.75 3.04 0.26
CA ARG A 258 -3.95 3.78 1.25
C ARG A 258 -4.67 5.02 1.77
N THR A 259 -5.46 5.68 0.91
CA THR A 259 -6.36 6.79 1.30
C THR A 259 -7.38 6.35 2.34
N ILE A 260 -8.05 5.21 2.11
CA ILE A 260 -9.06 4.68 3.02
C ILE A 260 -8.40 4.12 4.29
N ASN A 261 -7.27 3.43 4.17
CA ASN A 261 -6.49 2.91 5.30
C ASN A 261 -6.11 4.04 6.27
N ALA A 262 -5.67 5.19 5.77
CA ALA A 262 -5.32 6.34 6.61
C ALA A 262 -6.50 6.81 7.47
N LYS A 263 -7.71 6.81 6.90
CA LYS A 263 -8.94 7.14 7.63
C LYS A 263 -9.35 6.05 8.61
N TRP A 264 -9.37 4.80 8.19
CA TRP A 264 -9.77 3.69 9.05
C TRP A 264 -8.83 3.52 10.25
N ARG A 265 -7.53 3.81 10.10
CA ARG A 265 -6.56 3.83 11.22
C ARG A 265 -6.83 4.92 12.26
N GLN A 266 -7.63 5.94 11.94
CA GLN A 266 -8.10 6.94 12.91
C GLN A 266 -9.43 6.55 13.56
N SER A 267 -10.11 5.52 13.06
CA SER A 267 -11.33 4.97 13.62
C SER A 267 -11.02 3.74 14.48
N LYS A 268 -12.03 3.17 15.14
CA LYS A 268 -11.91 1.91 15.91
C LYS A 268 -12.02 0.68 15.00
N VAL A 269 -11.32 0.73 13.87
CA VAL A 269 -11.27 -0.34 12.88
C VAL A 269 -10.09 -1.24 13.18
N PHE A 270 -10.30 -2.55 13.19
CA PHE A 270 -9.29 -3.54 13.52
C PHE A 270 -9.56 -4.86 12.81
N VAL A 271 -8.55 -5.74 12.78
CA VAL A 271 -8.66 -7.11 12.29
C VAL A 271 -8.54 -8.05 13.48
N MET A 272 -9.41 -9.06 13.56
CA MET A 272 -9.30 -10.15 14.52
C MET A 272 -8.68 -11.36 13.83
N PHE A 273 -7.62 -11.90 14.40
CA PHE A 273 -7.03 -13.16 14.00
C PHE A 273 -7.39 -14.25 15.01
N THR A 274 -7.84 -15.40 14.51
CA THR A 274 -8.07 -16.59 15.34
C THR A 274 -7.40 -17.79 14.67
N GLN A 275 -6.63 -18.52 15.45
CA GLN A 275 -5.99 -19.75 15.02
C GLN A 275 -7.05 -20.84 14.78
N THR A 276 -7.05 -21.42 13.57
CA THR A 276 -7.96 -22.48 13.17
C THR A 276 -7.39 -23.23 11.98
N SER A 277 -7.66 -24.53 11.89
CA SER A 277 -7.34 -25.33 10.69
C SER A 277 -8.47 -25.35 9.66
N ASN A 278 -9.59 -24.67 9.93
CA ASN A 278 -10.75 -24.65 9.04
C ASN A 278 -10.64 -23.48 8.05
N GLU A 279 -10.31 -23.76 6.79
CA GLU A 279 -10.27 -22.73 5.73
C GLU A 279 -11.67 -22.14 5.46
N GLU A 280 -12.71 -22.92 5.74
CA GLU A 280 -14.12 -22.56 5.61
C GLU A 280 -14.74 -22.08 6.93
N ASP A 281 -13.95 -21.42 7.79
CA ASP A 281 -14.48 -20.83 9.01
C ASP A 281 -15.55 -19.76 8.69
N LEU A 282 -16.69 -19.85 9.37
CA LEU A 282 -17.85 -18.96 9.23
C LEU A 282 -18.19 -18.26 10.57
N SER A 283 -17.26 -18.24 11.52
CA SER A 283 -17.48 -17.60 12.83
C SER A 283 -17.49 -16.07 12.74
N GLY A 284 -16.90 -15.50 11.68
CA GLY A 284 -16.90 -14.07 11.38
C GLY A 284 -17.53 -13.71 10.02
N PRO A 285 -17.50 -12.42 9.65
CA PRO A 285 -18.11 -11.89 8.44
C PRO A 285 -17.39 -12.39 7.18
N ASN A 286 -18.04 -13.25 6.39
CA ASN A 286 -17.43 -13.89 5.23
C ASN A 286 -16.87 -12.89 4.19
N GLN A 287 -17.49 -11.72 4.05
CA GLN A 287 -17.08 -10.68 3.10
C GLN A 287 -15.70 -10.05 3.37
N THR A 288 -15.07 -10.34 4.51
CA THR A 288 -13.72 -9.88 4.84
C THR A 288 -12.78 -11.02 5.22
N LYS A 289 -13.26 -12.26 5.14
CA LYS A 289 -12.53 -13.46 5.56
C LYS A 289 -11.26 -13.60 4.74
N TYR A 290 -10.13 -13.65 5.40
CA TYR A 290 -8.88 -14.12 4.82
C TYR A 290 -8.36 -15.31 5.64
N TYR A 291 -8.23 -16.47 5.02
CA TYR A 291 -7.54 -17.61 5.63
C TYR A 291 -6.07 -17.59 5.21
N SER A 292 -5.17 -17.62 6.19
CA SER A 292 -3.74 -17.73 5.97
C SER A 292 -3.28 -19.14 6.30
N LYS A 293 -2.77 -19.85 5.28
CA LYS A 293 -2.15 -21.18 5.46
C LYS A 293 -0.88 -21.10 6.31
N GLU A 294 -0.14 -20.00 6.17
CA GLU A 294 1.10 -19.75 6.89
C GLU A 294 0.85 -19.55 8.39
N ASP A 295 -0.18 -18.76 8.73
CA ASP A 295 -0.53 -18.47 10.12
C ASP A 295 -1.45 -19.53 10.74
N ARG A 296 -1.99 -20.43 9.91
CA ARG A 296 -2.95 -21.48 10.29
C ARG A 296 -4.13 -20.87 11.04
N GLY A 297 -4.75 -19.86 10.44
CA GLY A 297 -5.87 -19.16 11.02
C GLY A 297 -6.59 -18.23 10.06
N VAL A 298 -7.64 -17.61 10.58
CA VAL A 298 -8.52 -16.70 9.83
C VAL A 298 -8.43 -15.29 10.37
N TYR A 299 -8.57 -14.33 9.47
CA TYR A 299 -8.58 -12.90 9.71
C TYR A 299 -9.94 -12.33 9.29
N TYR A 300 -10.55 -11.53 10.16
CA TYR A 300 -11.80 -10.81 9.90
C TYR A 300 -11.67 -9.34 10.28
N LEU A 301 -12.22 -8.46 9.45
CA LEU A 301 -12.19 -7.02 9.64
C LEU A 301 -13.43 -6.55 10.40
N TYR A 302 -13.27 -5.63 11.35
CA TYR A 302 -14.33 -5.11 12.21
C TYR A 302 -14.17 -3.62 12.50
N GLU A 303 -15.26 -2.97 12.86
CA GLU A 303 -15.28 -1.67 13.53
C GLU A 303 -16.06 -1.76 14.85
N ILE A 304 -15.58 -1.12 15.91
CA ILE A 304 -16.31 -1.03 17.18
C ILE A 304 -17.26 0.18 17.14
N TYR A 305 -18.57 -0.11 17.18
CA TYR A 305 -19.59 0.91 17.38
C TYR A 305 -19.98 1.00 18.84
N GLU A 306 -19.85 2.19 19.43
CA GLU A 306 -20.27 2.46 20.79
C GLU A 306 -21.62 3.16 20.80
N GLY A 307 -22.60 2.48 21.38
CA GLY A 307 -23.94 3.01 21.55
C GLY A 307 -24.13 3.76 22.86
N SER A 308 -25.32 4.34 23.01
CA SER A 308 -25.75 4.93 24.28
C SER A 308 -25.76 3.87 25.39
N ARG A 309 -25.58 4.30 26.65
CA ARG A 309 -25.57 3.38 27.81
C ARG A 309 -24.43 2.36 27.78
N MET A 310 -23.25 2.71 27.29
CA MET A 310 -22.10 1.78 27.24
C MET A 310 -22.47 0.44 26.60
N THR A 311 -23.15 0.46 25.46
CA THR A 311 -23.31 -0.72 24.63
C THR A 311 -22.25 -0.69 23.55
N SER A 312 -21.81 -1.85 23.09
CA SER A 312 -20.95 -1.94 21.91
C SER A 312 -21.39 -3.09 21.02
N THR A 313 -21.13 -2.93 19.73
CA THR A 313 -21.28 -3.98 18.72
C THR A 313 -20.06 -3.99 17.83
N LEU A 314 -19.72 -5.17 17.29
CA LEU A 314 -18.80 -5.27 16.17
C LEU A 314 -19.60 -5.11 14.89
N GLY A 315 -19.34 -4.06 14.13
CA GLY A 315 -19.98 -3.83 12.85
C GLY A 315 -18.98 -3.82 11.71
N LYS A 316 -19.52 -3.63 10.50
CA LYS A 316 -18.73 -3.42 9.29
C LYS A 316 -18.09 -2.03 9.34
N PRO A 317 -16.81 -1.85 8.94
CA PRO A 317 -16.26 -0.52 8.76
C PRO A 317 -17.07 0.35 7.80
N GLU A 318 -17.13 1.64 8.09
CA GLU A 318 -17.78 2.62 7.23
C GLU A 318 -17.25 2.54 5.79
N GLY A 319 -18.17 2.46 4.81
CA GLY A 319 -17.85 2.38 3.39
C GLY A 319 -17.43 0.98 2.88
N LEU A 320 -17.34 -0.06 3.73
CA LEU A 320 -16.91 -1.39 3.30
C LEU A 320 -17.76 -1.98 2.16
N ASP A 321 -19.08 -1.76 2.15
CA ASP A 321 -19.95 -2.27 1.07
C ASP A 321 -19.62 -1.64 -0.28
N LYS A 322 -19.22 -0.35 -0.27
CA LYS A 322 -18.79 0.37 -1.47
C LYS A 322 -17.43 -0.12 -1.93
N LEU A 323 -16.53 -0.37 -0.98
CA LEU A 323 -15.22 -0.96 -1.25
C LEU A 323 -15.40 -2.30 -1.99
N ASN A 324 -16.17 -3.23 -1.38
CA ASN A 324 -16.49 -4.57 -1.91
C ASN A 324 -17.24 -4.57 -3.24
N GLY A 325 -17.79 -3.44 -3.68
CA GLY A 325 -18.43 -3.32 -4.98
C GLY A 325 -17.42 -3.38 -6.13
N GLU A 326 -17.93 -3.52 -7.35
CA GLU A 326 -17.08 -3.52 -8.56
C GLU A 326 -16.40 -2.16 -8.82
N TYR A 327 -16.88 -1.09 -8.16
CA TYR A 327 -16.46 0.28 -8.44
C TYR A 327 -14.97 0.53 -8.15
N PHE A 328 -14.48 0.06 -7.00
CA PHE A 328 -13.07 0.21 -6.63
C PHE A 328 -12.22 -1.01 -7.01
N GLU A 329 -12.85 -2.16 -7.27
CA GLU A 329 -12.20 -3.46 -7.48
C GLU A 329 -11.21 -3.82 -6.34
N ILE A 330 -11.60 -3.51 -5.09
CA ILE A 330 -10.86 -3.82 -3.86
C ILE A 330 -11.83 -4.53 -2.93
N SER A 331 -11.42 -5.64 -2.32
CA SER A 331 -12.28 -6.39 -1.41
C SER A 331 -11.88 -6.19 0.05
N GLY A 332 -12.80 -6.46 0.97
CA GLY A 332 -12.50 -6.56 2.40
C GLY A 332 -11.53 -7.70 2.71
N GLN A 333 -11.49 -8.74 1.87
CA GLN A 333 -10.47 -9.78 1.95
C GLN A 333 -9.07 -9.22 1.65
N ASP A 334 -8.92 -8.28 0.70
CA ASP A 334 -7.65 -7.60 0.42
C ASP A 334 -7.17 -6.81 1.64
N VAL A 335 -8.09 -6.14 2.34
CA VAL A 335 -7.79 -5.41 3.59
C VAL A 335 -7.24 -6.36 4.65
N SER A 336 -7.96 -7.46 4.92
CA SER A 336 -7.56 -8.46 5.91
C SER A 336 -6.23 -9.12 5.53
N LYS A 337 -6.04 -9.49 4.26
CA LYS A 337 -4.83 -10.11 3.73
C LYS A 337 -3.62 -9.19 3.84
N SER A 338 -3.75 -7.95 3.40
CA SER A 338 -2.67 -6.96 3.48
C SER A 338 -2.32 -6.63 4.93
N SER A 339 -3.32 -6.43 5.79
CA SER A 339 -3.10 -6.13 7.22
C SER A 339 -2.46 -7.31 7.96
N ALA A 340 -2.86 -8.55 7.66
CA ALA A 340 -2.23 -9.76 8.20
C ALA A 340 -0.73 -9.83 7.83
N ARG A 341 -0.40 -9.60 6.56
CA ARG A 341 1.01 -9.59 6.09
C ARG A 341 1.82 -8.48 6.74
N SER A 342 1.28 -7.27 6.78
CA SER A 342 1.91 -6.13 7.46
C SER A 342 2.17 -6.41 8.94
N PHE A 343 1.21 -7.05 9.62
CA PHE A 343 1.34 -7.42 11.03
C PHE A 343 2.43 -8.47 11.26
N ARG A 344 2.63 -9.43 10.35
CA ARG A 344 3.72 -10.41 10.49
C ARG A 344 5.09 -9.79 10.32
N ALA A 345 5.22 -8.83 9.41
CA ALA A 345 6.48 -8.16 9.13
C ALA A 345 6.85 -7.11 10.19
N GLY A 346 5.86 -6.40 10.73
CA GLY A 346 6.09 -5.24 11.60
C GLY A 346 5.16 -5.07 12.79
N THR A 347 4.30 -6.05 13.10
CA THR A 347 3.29 -5.98 14.16
C THR A 347 2.42 -4.72 14.01
N PHE A 348 2.47 -3.80 14.97
CA PHE A 348 1.73 -2.54 14.95
C PHE A 348 2.51 -1.37 14.32
N ASN A 349 3.77 -1.58 13.91
CA ASN A 349 4.66 -0.57 13.37
C ASN A 349 5.31 -1.05 12.06
N TYR A 350 4.47 -1.28 11.05
CA TYR A 350 4.97 -1.58 9.71
C TYR A 350 5.56 -0.33 9.05
N THR A 351 6.79 -0.45 8.55
CA THR A 351 7.63 0.65 8.05
C THR A 351 7.94 0.51 6.56
N ALA A 352 8.44 1.58 5.94
CA ALA A 352 8.92 1.54 4.57
C ALA A 352 10.08 0.53 4.39
N GLU A 353 10.95 0.36 5.39
CA GLU A 353 12.05 -0.61 5.34
C GLU A 353 11.51 -2.05 5.28
N GLN A 354 10.47 -2.38 6.05
CA GLN A 354 9.81 -3.69 5.97
C GLN A 354 9.15 -3.90 4.61
N GLN A 355 8.57 -2.86 4.01
CA GLN A 355 8.02 -2.97 2.65
C GLN A 355 9.09 -3.28 1.61
N ILE A 356 10.26 -2.67 1.71
CA ILE A 356 11.39 -3.00 0.82
C ILE A 356 11.82 -4.45 1.04
N LYS A 357 11.92 -4.93 2.29
CA LYS A 357 12.26 -6.33 2.59
C LYS A 357 11.22 -7.32 2.03
N ASP A 358 9.93 -7.01 2.15
CA ASP A 358 8.86 -7.83 1.58
C ASP A 358 8.93 -7.88 0.06
N LEU A 359 9.30 -6.76 -0.57
CA LEU A 359 9.51 -6.69 -2.02
C LEU A 359 10.75 -7.49 -2.45
N GLU A 360 11.87 -7.36 -1.75
CA GLU A 360 13.09 -8.17 -1.97
C GLU A 360 12.78 -9.66 -1.83
N ALA A 361 12.01 -10.05 -0.80
CA ALA A 361 11.57 -11.43 -0.59
C ALA A 361 10.66 -11.92 -1.73
N ALA A 362 9.74 -11.10 -2.22
CA ALA A 362 8.91 -11.43 -3.38
C ALA A 362 9.75 -11.67 -4.65
N ILE A 363 10.71 -10.78 -4.91
CA ILE A 363 11.67 -10.93 -6.02
C ILE A 363 12.46 -12.24 -5.88
N ALA A 364 12.93 -12.56 -4.68
CA ALA A 364 13.66 -13.80 -4.41
C ALA A 364 12.78 -15.07 -4.49
N SER A 365 11.45 -14.93 -4.38
CA SER A 365 10.52 -16.06 -4.25
C SER A 365 10.12 -16.71 -5.58
N ASN A 366 10.63 -16.24 -6.72
CA ASN A 366 10.24 -16.71 -8.06
C ASN A 366 8.72 -16.72 -8.25
N HIS A 367 8.08 -15.56 -8.06
CA HIS A 367 6.63 -15.33 -8.25
C HIS A 367 5.69 -15.99 -7.22
N ALA A 368 6.20 -16.56 -6.12
CA ALA A 368 5.31 -17.08 -5.06
C ALA A 368 4.50 -15.96 -4.39
N VAL A 369 5.03 -14.73 -4.43
CA VAL A 369 4.32 -13.50 -4.02
C VAL A 369 4.54 -12.45 -5.11
N ASP A 370 3.45 -11.89 -5.66
CA ASP A 370 3.49 -10.85 -6.70
C ASP A 370 2.63 -9.65 -6.25
N PRO A 371 3.24 -8.47 -6.00
CA PRO A 371 2.51 -7.24 -5.71
C PRO A 371 1.41 -6.88 -6.71
N PHE A 372 1.56 -7.19 -8.00
CA PHE A 372 0.55 -6.86 -9.01
C PHE A 372 -0.62 -7.82 -8.97
N ALA A 373 -0.37 -9.13 -8.86
CA ALA A 373 -1.41 -10.12 -8.65
C ALA A 373 -2.16 -9.90 -7.33
N ASP A 374 -1.44 -9.53 -6.26
CA ASP A 374 -2.03 -9.26 -4.96
C ASP A 374 -2.75 -7.91 -4.90
N GLY A 375 -2.35 -6.93 -5.73
CA GLY A 375 -3.01 -5.63 -5.85
C GLY A 375 -3.14 -4.94 -4.49
N ALA A 376 -4.38 -4.69 -4.04
CA ALA A 376 -4.65 -4.09 -2.74
C ALA A 376 -4.33 -5.01 -1.54
N GLY A 377 -4.23 -6.32 -1.77
CA GLY A 377 -3.84 -7.33 -0.77
C GLY A 377 -2.33 -7.42 -0.52
N TRP A 378 -1.52 -6.62 -1.22
CA TRP A 378 -0.07 -6.55 -1.02
C TRP A 378 0.31 -5.98 0.35
N SER A 379 1.39 -6.49 0.96
CA SER A 379 1.88 -6.05 2.28
C SER A 379 2.13 -4.54 2.33
N GLY A 380 1.77 -3.89 3.44
CA GLY A 380 1.91 -2.45 3.62
C GLY A 380 0.87 -1.57 2.94
N THR A 381 0.00 -2.13 2.09
CA THR A 381 -1.13 -1.39 1.49
C THR A 381 -2.16 -1.02 2.56
N TRP A 382 -2.52 -2.01 3.38
CA TRP A 382 -3.34 -1.87 4.58
C TRP A 382 -2.51 -2.23 5.80
N THR A 383 -2.65 -1.42 6.84
CA THR A 383 -1.95 -1.55 8.11
C THR A 383 -2.93 -1.43 9.26
N ILE A 384 -4.14 -1.99 9.06
CA ILE A 384 -5.16 -2.05 10.10
C ILE A 384 -4.64 -2.94 11.23
N PRO A 385 -4.70 -2.50 12.50
CA PRO A 385 -4.17 -3.26 13.63
C PRO A 385 -4.83 -4.63 13.76
N VAL A 386 -4.01 -5.67 13.97
CA VAL A 386 -4.48 -7.04 14.16
C VAL A 386 -4.44 -7.40 15.64
N CYS A 387 -5.54 -7.91 16.17
CA CYS A 387 -5.56 -8.59 17.47
C CYS A 387 -5.48 -10.11 17.25
N ASP A 388 -4.36 -10.72 17.63
CA ASP A 388 -4.21 -12.17 17.68
C ASP A 388 -4.90 -12.72 18.93
N THR A 389 -6.05 -13.39 18.77
CA THR A 389 -6.79 -14.00 19.89
C THR A 389 -6.36 -15.44 20.16
N GLY A 390 -5.36 -15.96 19.44
CA GLY A 390 -4.89 -17.33 19.53
C GLY A 390 -6.01 -18.33 19.29
N LEU A 391 -6.22 -19.24 20.26
CA LEU A 391 -7.27 -20.26 20.21
C LEU A 391 -8.63 -19.74 20.71
N HIS A 392 -8.71 -18.51 21.22
CA HIS A 392 -9.97 -17.95 21.68
C HIS A 392 -10.76 -17.41 20.49
N ASN A 393 -11.77 -18.15 20.05
CA ASN A 393 -12.65 -17.68 18.99
C ASN A 393 -13.61 -16.61 19.51
N TRP A 394 -13.20 -15.36 19.32
CA TRP A 394 -14.01 -14.17 19.62
C TRP A 394 -14.59 -13.52 18.37
N ASN A 395 -14.48 -14.19 17.22
CA ASN A 395 -15.14 -13.75 16.01
C ASN A 395 -16.66 -13.74 16.22
N ALA A 396 -17.30 -12.78 15.57
CA ALA A 396 -18.74 -12.63 15.53
C ALA A 396 -19.18 -12.17 14.14
N GLN A 397 -20.45 -12.40 13.80
CA GLN A 397 -21.05 -11.72 12.66
C GLN A 397 -21.21 -10.23 12.97
N TYR A 398 -21.31 -9.40 11.93
CA TYR A 398 -21.62 -7.98 12.13
C TYR A 398 -22.95 -7.80 12.85
N ASP A 399 -22.98 -6.79 13.72
CA ASP A 399 -24.13 -6.41 14.53
C ASP A 399 -24.61 -7.52 15.47
N ASP A 400 -23.72 -8.44 15.87
CA ASP A 400 -23.99 -9.40 16.93
C ASP A 400 -24.29 -8.69 18.25
N THR A 401 -25.54 -8.82 18.71
CA THR A 401 -26.10 -8.23 19.93
C THR A 401 -26.39 -9.26 21.01
N THR A 402 -25.82 -10.48 20.89
CA THR A 402 -25.97 -11.54 21.90
C THR A 402 -25.52 -11.12 23.30
N SER A 403 -24.63 -10.14 23.39
CA SER A 403 -24.23 -9.48 24.63
C SER A 403 -24.42 -7.96 24.51
N ARG A 404 -24.59 -7.29 25.66
CA ARG A 404 -24.65 -5.81 25.73
C ARG A 404 -23.43 -5.13 25.09
N TYR A 405 -22.30 -5.82 25.08
CA TYR A 405 -21.02 -5.29 24.61
C TYR A 405 -20.54 -5.96 23.31
N GLY A 406 -21.31 -6.89 22.74
CA GLY A 406 -20.87 -7.77 21.66
C GLY A 406 -19.75 -8.71 22.12
N ARG A 407 -18.96 -9.21 21.16
CA ARG A 407 -17.66 -9.85 21.41
C ARG A 407 -16.56 -8.84 21.14
N LEU A 408 -15.59 -8.72 22.03
CA LEU A 408 -14.52 -7.72 21.92
C LEU A 408 -13.13 -8.37 21.91
N PRO A 409 -12.13 -7.75 21.25
CA PRO A 409 -10.74 -8.20 21.26
C PRO A 409 -10.05 -7.88 22.61
N CYS A 410 -10.35 -8.65 23.65
CA CYS A 410 -10.00 -8.31 25.03
C CYS A 410 -8.63 -8.76 25.53
N CYS A 411 -7.93 -9.56 24.74
CA CYS A 411 -6.62 -10.14 24.97
C CYS A 411 -6.03 -10.39 23.58
N CYS A 412 -4.94 -9.68 23.28
CA CYS A 412 -4.24 -9.81 22.01
C CYS A 412 -2.82 -10.30 22.24
N GLY A 413 -2.37 -11.18 21.36
CA GLY A 413 -1.07 -11.83 21.47
C GLY A 413 -1.05 -12.93 22.52
N LYS A 414 0.06 -13.66 22.55
CA LYS A 414 0.29 -14.70 23.54
C LYS A 414 0.25 -14.10 24.95
N ASP A 415 -0.52 -14.71 25.85
CA ASP A 415 -0.67 -14.25 27.23
C ASP A 415 -1.14 -12.78 27.36
N CYS A 416 -1.86 -12.28 26.36
CA CYS A 416 -2.40 -10.91 26.28
C CYS A 416 -1.36 -9.78 26.25
N ILE A 417 -0.08 -10.07 25.98
CA ILE A 417 1.02 -9.09 26.08
C ILE A 417 0.88 -7.93 25.07
N ASP A 418 0.24 -8.17 23.93
CA ASP A 418 0.12 -7.18 22.85
C ASP A 418 -1.11 -6.28 23.02
N THR A 419 -1.98 -6.56 24.00
CA THR A 419 -3.28 -5.90 24.17
C THR A 419 -3.16 -4.38 24.26
N LYS A 420 -2.22 -3.86 25.03
CA LYS A 420 -1.98 -2.41 25.14
C LYS A 420 -1.58 -1.78 23.81
N ALA A 421 -0.62 -2.39 23.12
CA ALA A 421 -0.12 -1.87 21.84
C ALA A 421 -1.22 -1.92 20.78
N PHE A 422 -2.01 -3.00 20.76
CA PHE A 422 -3.19 -3.12 19.92
C PHE A 422 -4.21 -2.01 20.19
N ILE A 423 -4.57 -1.76 21.45
CA ILE A 423 -5.54 -0.72 21.83
C ILE A 423 -5.10 0.67 21.40
N GLU A 424 -3.82 0.97 21.53
CA GLU A 424 -3.24 2.23 21.08
C GLU A 424 -3.28 2.34 19.56
N ALA A 425 -2.87 1.28 18.85
CA ALA A 425 -2.86 1.24 17.39
C ALA A 425 -4.27 1.30 16.78
N ALA A 426 -5.26 0.67 17.41
CA ALA A 426 -6.66 0.61 16.97
C ALA A 426 -7.53 1.78 17.45
N ASN A 427 -6.90 2.81 18.06
CA ASN A 427 -7.58 4.00 18.58
C ASN A 427 -8.75 3.69 19.56
N ILE A 428 -8.59 2.64 20.37
CA ILE A 428 -9.58 2.20 21.38
C ILE A 428 -9.33 2.87 22.73
N LYS A 429 -8.12 3.41 22.94
CA LYS A 429 -7.65 4.01 24.18
C LYS A 429 -8.66 4.99 24.79
N GLY A 430 -8.97 4.79 26.07
CA GLY A 430 -9.92 5.63 26.81
C GLY A 430 -11.38 5.18 26.73
N SER A 431 -11.72 4.22 25.86
CA SER A 431 -13.08 3.65 25.80
C SER A 431 -13.43 2.90 27.10
N GLN A 432 -14.39 3.44 27.85
CA GLN A 432 -14.92 2.79 29.04
C GLN A 432 -15.85 1.63 28.67
N THR A 433 -16.61 1.77 27.58
CA THR A 433 -17.47 0.69 27.07
C THR A 433 -16.65 -0.55 26.76
N PHE A 434 -15.50 -0.38 26.08
CA PHE A 434 -14.60 -1.48 25.73
C PHE A 434 -14.05 -2.20 26.96
N LEU A 435 -13.47 -1.45 27.92
CA LEU A 435 -12.95 -2.04 29.15
C LEU A 435 -14.05 -2.79 29.93
N ARG A 436 -15.30 -2.30 29.92
CA ARG A 436 -16.40 -2.99 30.62
C ARG A 436 -16.74 -4.29 29.92
N GLY A 437 -16.87 -4.23 28.60
CA GLY A 437 -17.17 -5.40 27.79
C GLY A 437 -16.10 -6.46 27.99
N CYS A 438 -14.83 -6.06 28.06
CA CYS A 438 -13.75 -6.98 28.38
C CYS A 438 -13.80 -7.54 29.79
N TYR A 439 -14.07 -6.73 30.81
CA TYR A 439 -14.29 -7.24 32.15
C TYR A 439 -15.41 -8.29 32.21
N GLU A 440 -16.54 -8.05 31.55
CA GLU A 440 -17.66 -9.01 31.54
C GLU A 440 -17.36 -10.26 30.68
N GLN A 441 -16.70 -10.10 29.53
CA GLN A 441 -16.33 -11.21 28.64
C GLN A 441 -15.28 -12.12 29.28
N LEU A 442 -14.30 -11.56 30.01
CA LEU A 442 -13.22 -12.34 30.61
C LEU A 442 -13.65 -13.11 31.87
N LYS A 443 -14.73 -12.71 32.57
CA LYS A 443 -15.29 -13.49 33.70
C LYS A 443 -15.64 -14.93 33.38
N VAL A 444 -16.05 -15.19 32.14
CA VAL A 444 -16.40 -16.53 31.67
C VAL A 444 -15.23 -17.21 30.94
N SER A 445 -14.08 -16.52 30.86
CA SER A 445 -12.84 -17.04 30.29
C SER A 445 -11.90 -17.54 31.39
N GLN A 446 -10.78 -18.16 31.00
CA GLN A 446 -9.71 -18.53 31.93
C GLN A 446 -8.71 -17.38 32.19
N ILE A 447 -8.89 -16.24 31.52
CA ILE A 447 -8.01 -15.07 31.62
C ILE A 447 -8.57 -14.12 32.67
N GLN A 448 -7.75 -13.70 33.63
CA GLN A 448 -8.15 -12.68 34.61
C GLN A 448 -8.01 -11.29 33.98
N PHE A 449 -9.00 -10.43 34.17
CA PHE A 449 -9.01 -9.08 33.60
C PHE A 449 -7.86 -8.23 34.16
N GLU A 450 -7.53 -8.43 35.44
CA GLU A 450 -6.48 -7.72 36.16
C GLU A 450 -5.07 -8.03 35.65
N ASP A 451 -4.89 -9.16 34.96
CA ASP A 451 -3.61 -9.59 34.39
C ASP A 451 -3.34 -8.97 33.00
N VAL A 452 -4.33 -8.29 32.42
CA VAL A 452 -4.22 -7.70 31.07
C VAL A 452 -3.92 -6.21 31.15
N ASP A 453 -2.79 -5.77 30.59
CA ASP A 453 -2.48 -4.34 30.45
C ASP A 453 -3.24 -3.76 29.26
N TYR A 454 -4.28 -2.97 29.55
CA TYR A 454 -5.04 -2.23 28.54
C TYR A 454 -4.42 -0.86 28.21
N GLY A 455 -3.39 -0.40 28.93
CA GLY A 455 -2.76 0.91 28.75
C GLY A 455 -3.57 2.12 29.26
N TYR A 456 -4.75 1.89 29.85
CA TYR A 456 -5.55 2.91 30.51
C TYR A 456 -6.46 2.29 31.59
N ALA A 457 -6.78 3.09 32.61
CA ALA A 457 -7.55 2.63 33.76
C ALA A 457 -9.05 2.98 33.67
N TRP A 458 -9.84 2.27 34.46
CA TRP A 458 -11.25 2.54 34.68
C TRP A 458 -11.45 3.95 35.26
N LYS A 459 -12.32 4.75 34.65
CA LYS A 459 -12.69 6.08 35.19
C LYS A 459 -13.93 5.95 36.05
N THR A 460 -13.85 6.41 37.30
CA THR A 460 -15.01 6.52 38.19
C THR A 460 -15.61 7.92 38.04
N SER A 461 -16.68 8.05 37.24
CA SER A 461 -17.47 9.29 37.17
C SER A 461 -18.95 9.01 37.38
N PHE A 462 -19.70 10.00 37.87
CA PHE A 462 -21.15 9.88 38.04
C PHE A 462 -21.84 9.53 36.71
N MET A 463 -21.39 10.10 35.58
CA MET A 463 -21.97 9.81 34.27
C MET A 463 -21.74 8.36 33.83
N ILE A 464 -20.57 7.79 34.15
CA ILE A 464 -20.26 6.39 33.90
C ILE A 464 -21.10 5.50 34.82
N ALA A 465 -21.18 5.81 36.12
CA ALA A 465 -22.05 5.09 37.05
C ALA A 465 -23.52 5.13 36.61
N TRP A 466 -24.01 6.30 36.22
CA TRP A 466 -25.35 6.53 35.70
C TRP A 466 -25.63 5.66 34.46
N ALA A 467 -24.73 5.66 33.48
CA ALA A 467 -24.84 4.85 32.27
C ALA A 467 -24.83 3.33 32.56
N ASN A 468 -24.35 2.91 33.74
CA ASN A 468 -24.36 1.52 34.19
C ASN A 468 -25.57 1.14 35.05
N TRP A 469 -26.27 2.10 35.64
CA TRP A 469 -27.46 1.84 36.46
C TRP A 469 -28.61 1.26 35.64
N ASN A 470 -29.35 0.33 36.25
CA ASN A 470 -30.62 -0.14 35.70
C ASN A 470 -31.68 0.96 35.76
N ASP A 471 -32.78 0.78 35.03
CA ASP A 471 -33.81 1.82 34.90
C ASP A 471 -34.43 2.17 36.26
N GLY A 472 -34.50 1.23 37.20
CA GLY A 472 -35.01 1.45 38.56
C GLY A 472 -34.12 2.38 39.41
N VAL A 473 -32.80 2.16 39.42
CA VAL A 473 -31.86 3.02 40.15
C VAL A 473 -31.83 4.43 39.55
N ARG A 474 -31.90 4.55 38.21
CA ARG A 474 -32.01 5.86 37.56
C ARG A 474 -33.30 6.57 37.92
N ALA A 475 -34.45 5.88 37.81
CA ALA A 475 -35.73 6.45 38.19
C ALA A 475 -35.74 6.91 39.65
N GLY A 476 -35.17 6.11 40.56
CA GLY A 476 -35.01 6.49 41.97
C GLY A 476 -34.18 7.75 42.17
N VAL A 477 -33.06 7.90 41.46
CA VAL A 477 -32.23 9.11 41.57
C VAL A 477 -32.87 10.32 40.90
N ILE A 478 -33.55 10.16 39.75
CA ILE A 478 -34.34 11.24 39.13
C ILE A 478 -35.42 11.72 40.09
N LEU A 479 -36.19 10.80 40.67
CA LEU A 479 -37.25 11.10 41.64
C LEU A 479 -36.68 11.74 42.91
N GLY A 480 -35.53 11.29 43.38
CA GLY A 480 -34.82 11.89 44.51
C GLY A 480 -34.35 13.32 44.22
N MET A 481 -33.80 13.57 43.03
CA MET A 481 -33.38 14.90 42.61
C MET A 481 -34.56 15.85 42.43
N THR A 482 -35.66 15.41 41.81
CA THR A 482 -36.85 16.25 41.62
C THR A 482 -37.54 16.55 42.96
N ALA A 483 -37.65 15.57 43.86
CA ALA A 483 -38.17 15.80 45.20
C ALA A 483 -37.26 16.74 46.01
N GLY A 484 -35.94 16.60 45.90
CA GLY A 484 -34.97 17.47 46.58
C GLY A 484 -35.03 18.92 46.10
N VAL A 485 -35.10 19.14 44.77
CA VAL A 485 -35.23 20.49 44.19
C VAL A 485 -36.57 21.13 44.58
N ALA A 486 -37.67 20.36 44.56
CA ALA A 486 -38.97 20.85 45.01
C ALA A 486 -38.94 21.29 46.48
N LEU A 487 -38.23 20.55 47.34
CA LEU A 487 -38.06 20.91 48.75
C LEU A 487 -37.26 22.21 48.94
N VAL A 488 -36.18 22.39 48.18
CA VAL A 488 -35.35 23.60 48.23
C VAL A 488 -36.11 24.83 47.72
N VAL A 489 -36.91 24.68 46.65
CA VAL A 489 -37.77 25.76 46.14
C VAL A 489 -38.85 26.13 47.15
N LEU A 490 -39.48 25.15 47.81
CA LEU A 490 -40.47 25.42 48.87
C LEU A 490 -39.86 26.17 50.06
N ILE A 491 -38.66 25.78 50.51
CA ILE A 491 -37.96 26.46 51.61
C ILE A 491 -37.56 27.89 51.19
N GLY A 492 -37.05 28.06 49.96
CA GLY A 492 -36.71 29.38 49.43
C GLY A 492 -37.92 30.32 49.32
N CYS A 493 -39.07 29.81 48.88
CA CYS A 493 -40.32 30.58 48.85
C CYS A 493 -40.82 30.94 50.26
N CYS A 494 -40.62 30.08 51.26
CA CYS A 494 -40.96 30.38 52.65
C CYS A 494 -40.01 31.36 53.34
N MET A 495 -38.80 31.58 52.82
CA MET A 495 -37.85 32.56 53.35
C MET A 495 -37.95 33.95 52.69
N CYS A 496 -38.68 34.06 51.58
CA CYS A 496 -38.92 35.33 50.86
C CYS A 496 -40.35 35.90 51.07
N ALA A 497 -41.16 35.28 51.93
CA ALA A 497 -42.44 35.79 52.42
C ALA A 497 -42.27 36.21 53.89
#